data_AF-A0A5J4VH16-F1
#
_entry.id   AF-A0A5J4VH16-F1
#
_cell.length_a   1.000
_cell.length_b   1.000
_cell.length_c   1.000
_cell.angle_alpha   90.00
_cell.angle_beta   90.00
_cell.angle_gamma   90.00
#
_symmetry.space_group_name_H-M   'P 1'
#
loop_
_entity.id
_entity.type
_entity.pdbx_description
1 polymer ?
#
loop_
_entity_poly.entity_id
_entity_poly.type
_entity_poly.pdbx_seq_one_letter_code
_entity_poly.pdbx_strand_id
1 'polypeptide(L)'
;MHELIINKEYPQTRVVLITDCCHSGTMFNFDQPLTGLHPKKPPPSVVCIGAAQDAETAKQTVLGGLESGVFTYNFAQLVKQNPQTNFDELQTYMTKNIKKYQNIQITGSSADLYKEPIVVDIDKEDHELQLGDLPSLLQGKTPASITQIPKVDIPSQVEVENANKRWDSFIGELKQPAPYDSKFRSQLNKLDSMGCINLERIKREQIPPNITINTCAALFFCPYEGLPHTLDAGPVNDGLLMAELFIKRGYVVVYISDATPHEYYKWMDWLLENVETELVSFFSGHGTQVPDKTGKESDGLSEVLVFYNAKKKNVTGQKITPVKGITDETVEDTTMHDLIINKDYPQTRIVLITDCCHSGTMFNFDQPPPKNAKRKTPKSNTINVVCIGSAVDNQTAKQTVMGGIEAGVFTYNFTQLLKKSPKSTFKDLDTYMAKNISKYQQIQLTGSDPKSFSQPVIIDP
;
A
#
# COMPACT_ATOMS: atom_id res chain seq x y z
N MET A 1 -0.67 -3.13 -28.33
CA MET A 1 -1.33 -2.12 -27.47
C MET A 1 -2.66 -2.63 -26.94
N HIS A 2 -3.53 -3.19 -27.80
CA HIS A 2 -4.76 -3.91 -27.43
C HIS A 2 -4.61 -4.85 -26.21
N GLU A 3 -3.73 -5.87 -26.27
CA GLU A 3 -3.50 -6.80 -25.16
C GLU A 3 -2.93 -6.13 -23.90
N LEU A 4 -2.13 -5.06 -24.07
CA LEU A 4 -1.55 -4.31 -22.95
C LEU A 4 -2.61 -3.49 -22.21
N ILE A 5 -3.62 -2.99 -22.93
CA ILE A 5 -4.75 -2.25 -22.36
C ILE A 5 -5.76 -3.22 -21.72
N ILE A 6 -6.03 -4.37 -22.35
CA ILE A 6 -6.98 -5.38 -21.85
C ILE A 6 -6.50 -6.07 -20.57
N ASN A 7 -5.19 -6.36 -20.48
CA ASN A 7 -4.64 -7.10 -19.34
C ASN A 7 -4.38 -6.22 -18.10
N LYS A 8 -4.59 -4.90 -18.20
CA LYS A 8 -4.41 -3.99 -17.07
C LYS A 8 -5.75 -3.60 -16.45
N GLU A 9 -5.80 -3.64 -15.13
CA GLU A 9 -6.94 -3.13 -14.36
C GLU A 9 -6.92 -1.60 -14.37
N TYR A 10 -7.71 -1.01 -15.27
CA TYR A 10 -8.00 0.44 -15.27
C TYR A 10 -9.50 0.69 -15.14
N PRO A 11 -10.14 0.31 -14.02
CA PRO A 11 -11.60 0.38 -13.89
C PRO A 11 -12.16 1.81 -13.89
N GLN A 12 -11.32 2.87 -13.80
CA GLN A 12 -11.77 4.25 -13.61
C GLN A 12 -11.15 5.29 -14.56
N THR A 13 -10.23 4.90 -15.44
CA THR A 13 -9.59 5.84 -16.38
C THR A 13 -10.16 5.64 -17.78
N ARG A 14 -10.76 6.69 -18.36
CA ARG A 14 -11.21 6.69 -19.76
C ARG A 14 -10.03 7.01 -20.68
N VAL A 15 -9.70 6.09 -21.57
CA VAL A 15 -8.60 6.23 -22.53
C VAL A 15 -9.19 6.57 -23.90
N VAL A 16 -8.83 7.74 -24.43
CA VAL A 16 -9.20 8.17 -25.79
C VAL A 16 -7.95 8.15 -26.66
N LEU A 17 -7.88 7.23 -27.62
CA LEU A 17 -6.78 7.11 -28.57
C LEU A 17 -7.15 7.84 -29.86
N ILE A 18 -6.42 8.87 -30.25
CA ILE A 18 -6.68 9.66 -31.47
C ILE A 18 -5.49 9.51 -32.41
N THR A 19 -5.76 9.14 -33.67
CA THR A 19 -4.70 8.87 -34.64
C THR A 19 -5.01 9.47 -36.00
N ASP A 20 -4.15 10.37 -36.46
CA ASP A 20 -4.22 10.99 -37.79
C ASP A 20 -3.11 10.43 -38.69
N CYS A 21 -3.24 9.15 -39.05
CA CYS A 21 -2.33 8.44 -39.95
C CYS A 21 -3.09 7.53 -40.92
N CYS A 22 -2.44 7.17 -42.03
CA CYS A 22 -2.98 6.22 -43.00
C CYS A 22 -3.20 4.85 -42.35
N HIS A 23 -4.26 4.14 -42.75
CA HIS A 23 -4.59 2.81 -42.23
C HIS A 23 -4.81 2.77 -40.70
N SER A 24 -5.43 3.82 -40.14
CA SER A 24 -5.62 3.96 -38.69
C SER A 24 -6.88 3.28 -38.16
N GLY A 25 -7.75 2.77 -39.03
CA GLY A 25 -9.07 2.26 -38.70
C GLY A 25 -9.07 1.10 -37.70
N THR A 26 -8.13 0.17 -37.84
CA THR A 26 -7.98 -1.00 -36.93
C THR A 26 -6.66 -0.99 -36.16
N MET A 27 -5.91 0.11 -36.14
CA MET A 27 -4.53 0.12 -35.62
C MET A 27 -4.40 -0.37 -34.15
N PHE A 28 -5.48 -0.27 -33.37
CA PHE A 28 -5.51 -0.77 -31.99
C PHE A 28 -6.44 -1.97 -31.76
N ASN A 29 -7.00 -2.57 -32.81
CA ASN A 29 -7.82 -3.79 -32.82
C ASN A 29 -9.05 -3.79 -31.88
N PHE A 30 -9.58 -2.63 -31.48
CA PHE A 30 -10.78 -2.51 -30.63
C PHE A 30 -12.11 -2.73 -31.39
N ASP A 31 -12.03 -3.00 -32.69
CA ASP A 31 -13.12 -3.52 -33.52
C ASP A 31 -13.41 -5.02 -33.28
N GLN A 32 -12.49 -5.73 -32.63
CA GLN A 32 -12.63 -7.15 -32.32
C GLN A 32 -13.36 -7.37 -30.98
N PRO A 33 -14.14 -8.46 -30.82
CA PRO A 33 -14.73 -8.81 -29.53
C PRO A 33 -13.66 -9.00 -28.45
N LEU A 34 -13.86 -8.36 -27.30
CA LEU A 34 -13.00 -8.53 -26.14
C LEU A 34 -13.15 -9.97 -25.60
N THR A 35 -12.18 -10.85 -25.90
CA THR A 35 -12.15 -12.24 -25.41
C THR A 35 -11.27 -12.36 -24.16
N GLY A 36 -11.62 -13.26 -23.23
CA GLY A 36 -10.81 -13.51 -22.02
C GLY A 36 -11.06 -12.54 -20.86
N LEU A 37 -12.15 -11.77 -20.91
CA LEU A 37 -12.55 -10.90 -19.81
C LEU A 37 -12.81 -11.71 -18.54
N HIS A 38 -12.20 -11.29 -17.44
CA HIS A 38 -12.42 -11.91 -16.14
C HIS A 38 -13.86 -11.59 -15.68
N PRO A 39 -14.69 -12.58 -15.29
CA PRO A 39 -16.13 -12.39 -15.03
C PRO A 39 -16.47 -11.45 -13.86
N LYS A 40 -15.47 -11.00 -13.10
CA LYS A 40 -15.61 -10.07 -11.96
C LYS A 40 -14.93 -8.71 -12.18
N LYS A 41 -14.34 -8.46 -13.35
CA LYS A 41 -13.67 -7.20 -13.66
C LYS A 41 -14.47 -6.44 -14.72
N PRO A 42 -14.77 -5.15 -14.52
CA PRO A 42 -15.42 -4.35 -15.56
C PRO A 42 -14.52 -4.28 -16.80
N PRO A 43 -15.10 -4.23 -18.02
CA PRO A 43 -14.32 -4.06 -19.24
C PRO A 43 -13.57 -2.72 -19.20
N PRO A 44 -12.41 -2.61 -19.87
CA PRO A 44 -11.63 -1.36 -19.90
C PRO A 44 -12.46 -0.23 -20.53
N SER A 45 -12.32 1.03 -20.07
CA SER A 45 -13.02 2.20 -20.63
C SER A 45 -12.16 2.87 -21.72
N VAL A 46 -12.20 2.33 -22.94
CA VAL A 46 -11.35 2.80 -24.05
C VAL A 46 -12.17 3.08 -25.31
N VAL A 47 -11.87 4.21 -25.97
CA VAL A 47 -12.37 4.60 -27.29
C VAL A 47 -11.19 4.97 -28.20
N CYS A 48 -11.24 4.55 -29.45
CA CYS A 48 -10.27 4.85 -30.50
C CYS A 48 -10.93 5.62 -31.63
N ILE A 49 -10.27 6.68 -32.10
CA ILE A 49 -10.60 7.47 -33.28
C ILE A 49 -9.47 7.32 -34.30
N GLY A 50 -9.73 6.58 -35.37
CA GLY A 50 -8.88 6.50 -36.56
C GLY A 50 -9.33 7.52 -37.60
N ALA A 51 -8.40 8.35 -38.08
CA ALA A 51 -8.70 9.40 -39.06
C ALA A 51 -8.95 8.87 -40.48
N ALA A 52 -8.52 7.65 -40.78
CA ALA A 52 -8.70 6.99 -42.07
C ALA A 52 -9.02 5.51 -41.87
N GLN A 53 -9.94 4.96 -42.66
CA GLN A 53 -10.17 3.52 -42.72
C GLN A 53 -8.93 2.78 -43.25
N ASP A 54 -8.83 1.48 -42.97
CA ASP A 54 -7.68 0.63 -43.37
C ASP A 54 -7.42 0.59 -44.88
N ALA A 55 -8.39 0.96 -45.71
CA ALA A 55 -8.24 1.03 -47.16
C ALA A 55 -7.88 2.46 -47.67
N GLU A 56 -7.72 3.44 -46.79
CA GLU A 56 -7.57 4.86 -47.13
C GLU A 56 -6.27 5.49 -46.61
N THR A 57 -5.78 6.49 -47.34
CA THR A 57 -4.65 7.34 -46.91
C THR A 57 -5.18 8.65 -46.33
N ALA A 58 -4.70 9.03 -45.13
CA ALA A 58 -5.00 10.32 -44.53
C ALA A 58 -4.46 11.46 -45.41
N LYS A 59 -5.25 12.52 -45.60
CA LYS A 59 -4.91 13.61 -46.54
C LYS A 59 -4.49 14.87 -45.80
N GLN A 60 -3.38 15.47 -46.23
CA GLN A 60 -2.96 16.81 -45.80
C GLN A 60 -3.36 17.86 -46.84
N THR A 61 -3.76 19.05 -46.38
CA THR A 61 -4.02 20.21 -47.23
C THR A 61 -3.89 21.51 -46.45
N VAL A 62 -3.82 22.65 -47.15
CA VAL A 62 -3.86 23.97 -46.52
C VAL A 62 -5.31 24.30 -46.17
N LEU A 63 -5.63 24.39 -44.87
CA LEU A 63 -6.93 24.79 -44.36
C LEU A 63 -6.76 25.95 -43.37
N GLY A 64 -7.47 27.05 -43.60
CA GLY A 64 -7.35 28.24 -42.74
C GLY A 64 -5.97 28.91 -42.74
N GLY A 65 -5.17 28.72 -43.81
CA GLY A 65 -3.82 29.29 -43.93
C GLY A 65 -2.70 28.46 -43.27
N LEU A 66 -3.01 27.26 -42.76
CA LEU A 66 -2.04 26.35 -42.13
C LEU A 66 -2.07 24.99 -42.85
N GLU A 67 -0.90 24.39 -43.12
CA GLU A 67 -0.82 23.01 -43.59
C GLU A 67 -1.17 22.07 -42.44
N SER A 68 -2.25 21.30 -42.57
CA SER A 68 -2.72 20.39 -41.53
C SER A 68 -3.42 19.16 -42.12
N GLY A 69 -3.50 18.09 -41.33
CA GLY A 69 -4.35 16.94 -41.66
C GLY A 69 -5.82 17.36 -41.72
N VAL A 70 -6.55 16.87 -42.73
CA VAL A 70 -7.96 17.22 -42.93
C VAL A 70 -8.81 16.83 -41.71
N PHE A 71 -8.54 15.68 -41.10
CA PHE A 71 -9.17 15.28 -39.84
C PHE A 71 -8.79 16.22 -38.70
N THR A 72 -7.50 16.42 -38.44
CA THR A 72 -7.02 17.27 -37.34
C THR A 72 -7.65 18.67 -37.38
N TYR A 73 -7.70 19.30 -38.54
CA TYR A 73 -8.31 20.63 -38.69
C TYR A 73 -9.81 20.61 -38.32
N ASN A 74 -10.58 19.68 -38.89
CA ASN A 74 -12.03 19.61 -38.67
C ASN A 74 -12.36 19.20 -37.24
N PHE A 75 -11.54 18.34 -36.63
CA PHE A 75 -11.67 17.92 -35.24
C PHE A 75 -11.51 19.11 -34.31
N ALA A 76 -10.43 19.89 -34.51
CA ALA A 76 -10.18 21.09 -33.72
C ALA A 76 -11.29 22.14 -33.88
N GLN A 77 -11.83 22.34 -35.09
CA GLN A 77 -12.96 23.25 -35.30
C GLN A 77 -14.23 22.79 -34.58
N LEU A 78 -14.56 21.50 -34.65
CA LEU A 78 -15.73 20.93 -33.99
C LEU A 78 -15.64 21.11 -32.46
N VAL A 79 -14.54 20.67 -31.85
CA VAL A 79 -14.35 20.78 -30.40
C VAL A 79 -14.33 22.24 -29.95
N LYS A 80 -13.75 23.14 -30.75
CA LYS A 80 -13.78 24.58 -30.45
C LYS A 80 -15.19 25.18 -30.49
N GLN A 81 -16.04 24.72 -31.40
CA GLN A 81 -17.42 25.21 -31.55
C GLN A 81 -18.37 24.57 -30.52
N ASN A 82 -18.12 23.31 -30.18
CA ASN A 82 -18.89 22.54 -29.21
C ASN A 82 -17.95 21.69 -28.34
N PRO A 83 -17.43 22.24 -27.22
CA PRO A 83 -16.49 21.55 -26.34
C PRO A 83 -17.03 20.24 -25.76
N GLN A 84 -18.35 20.14 -25.61
CA GLN A 84 -19.03 18.98 -25.03
C GLN A 84 -19.47 17.96 -26.08
N THR A 85 -18.94 18.05 -27.32
CA THR A 85 -19.33 17.11 -28.38
C THR A 85 -18.93 15.68 -28.01
N ASN A 86 -19.80 14.73 -28.32
CA ASN A 86 -19.56 13.30 -28.09
C ASN A 86 -19.07 12.58 -29.36
N PHE A 87 -18.70 11.31 -29.23
CA PHE A 87 -18.13 10.55 -30.34
C PHE A 87 -19.13 10.32 -31.49
N ASP A 88 -20.42 10.12 -31.20
CA ASP A 88 -21.47 9.99 -32.21
C ASP A 88 -21.63 11.29 -33.04
N GLU A 89 -21.56 12.44 -32.38
CA GLU A 89 -21.59 13.75 -33.01
C GLU A 89 -20.35 14.00 -33.85
N LEU A 90 -19.17 13.59 -33.39
CA LEU A 90 -17.94 13.63 -34.18
C LEU A 90 -18.07 12.77 -35.45
N GLN A 91 -18.56 11.53 -35.33
CA GLN A 91 -18.77 10.66 -36.50
C GLN A 91 -19.69 11.32 -37.51
N THR A 92 -20.78 11.93 -37.04
CA THR A 92 -21.75 12.65 -37.88
C THR A 92 -21.10 13.86 -38.56
N TYR A 93 -20.37 14.67 -37.80
CA TYR A 93 -19.70 15.86 -38.29
C TYR A 93 -18.64 15.53 -39.34
N MET A 94 -17.78 14.53 -39.07
CA MET A 94 -16.72 14.13 -39.99
C MET A 94 -17.27 13.52 -41.27
N THR A 95 -18.29 12.67 -41.16
CA THR A 95 -18.98 12.09 -42.32
C THR A 95 -19.60 13.17 -43.21
N LYS A 96 -20.04 14.29 -42.64
CA LYS A 96 -20.57 15.42 -43.41
C LYS A 96 -19.47 16.27 -44.04
N ASN A 97 -18.40 16.57 -43.31
CA ASN A 97 -17.44 17.61 -43.68
C ASN A 97 -16.18 17.08 -44.38
N ILE A 98 -15.75 15.85 -44.08
CA ILE A 98 -14.47 15.31 -44.58
C ILE A 98 -14.59 14.02 -45.40
N LYS A 99 -15.79 13.46 -45.57
CA LYS A 99 -16.04 12.22 -46.34
C LYS A 99 -15.49 12.22 -47.78
N LYS A 100 -15.35 13.39 -48.41
CA LYS A 100 -14.72 13.51 -49.74
C LYS A 100 -13.20 13.28 -49.73
N TYR A 101 -12.58 13.34 -48.55
CA TYR A 101 -11.14 13.25 -48.35
C TYR A 101 -10.76 11.96 -47.61
N GLN A 102 -11.50 11.62 -46.55
CA GLN A 102 -11.28 10.42 -45.74
C GLN A 102 -12.51 10.10 -44.88
N ASN A 103 -12.67 8.83 -44.52
CA ASN A 103 -13.65 8.36 -43.57
C ASN A 103 -12.97 8.04 -42.24
N ILE A 104 -13.54 8.55 -41.15
CA ILE A 104 -13.07 8.18 -39.82
C ILE A 104 -13.68 6.85 -39.39
N GLN A 105 -13.00 6.18 -38.47
CA GLN A 105 -13.50 4.98 -37.80
C GLN A 105 -13.39 5.19 -36.29
N ILE A 106 -14.52 5.04 -35.59
CA ILE A 106 -14.58 5.07 -34.13
C ILE A 106 -14.88 3.66 -33.64
N THR A 107 -14.02 3.14 -32.76
CA THR A 107 -14.16 1.83 -32.13
C THR A 107 -13.97 1.97 -30.62
N GLY A 108 -14.55 1.06 -29.84
CA GLY A 108 -14.55 1.21 -28.41
C GLY A 108 -14.98 -0.06 -27.70
N SER A 109 -14.55 -0.13 -26.45
CA SER A 109 -14.82 -1.22 -25.50
C SER A 109 -16.30 -1.39 -25.13
N SER A 110 -17.10 -0.33 -25.24
CA SER A 110 -18.56 -0.33 -25.05
C SER A 110 -19.21 0.72 -25.93
N ALA A 111 -20.41 0.42 -26.45
CA ALA A 111 -21.20 1.36 -27.25
C ALA A 111 -21.71 2.55 -26.42
N ASP A 112 -21.84 2.40 -25.09
CA ASP A 112 -22.31 3.49 -24.23
C ASP A 112 -21.31 4.65 -24.17
N LEU A 113 -20.01 4.38 -24.35
CA LEU A 113 -18.96 5.39 -24.34
C LEU A 113 -19.11 6.40 -25.48
N TYR A 114 -19.78 6.04 -26.58
CA TYR A 114 -19.89 6.92 -27.74
C TYR A 114 -20.78 8.16 -27.49
N LYS A 115 -21.63 8.09 -26.46
CA LYS A 115 -22.48 9.19 -26.02
C LYS A 115 -21.78 10.16 -25.08
N GLU A 116 -20.58 9.82 -24.59
CA GLU A 116 -19.82 10.67 -23.68
C GLU A 116 -19.01 11.72 -24.43
N PRO A 117 -18.67 12.87 -23.79
CA PRO A 117 -17.84 13.91 -24.39
C PRO A 117 -16.47 13.37 -24.80
N ILE A 118 -15.96 13.78 -25.97
CA ILE A 118 -14.65 13.33 -26.48
C ILE A 118 -13.51 13.87 -25.64
N VAL A 119 -13.60 15.17 -25.30
CA VAL A 119 -12.69 15.89 -24.42
C VAL A 119 -13.47 16.28 -23.18
N VAL A 120 -12.89 16.10 -22.01
CA VAL A 120 -13.49 16.56 -20.75
C VAL A 120 -12.69 17.77 -20.31
N ASP A 121 -13.41 18.85 -20.02
CA ASP A 121 -12.81 20.05 -19.46
C ASP A 121 -12.25 19.74 -18.08
N ILE A 122 -10.99 20.10 -17.86
CA ILE A 122 -10.33 19.99 -16.56
C ILE A 122 -10.77 21.20 -15.73
N ASP A 123 -11.15 20.98 -14.48
CA ASP A 123 -11.53 22.07 -13.57
C ASP A 123 -10.39 23.09 -13.43
N LYS A 124 -10.74 24.37 -13.16
CA LYS A 124 -9.77 25.45 -13.04
C LYS A 124 -8.71 25.22 -11.97
N GLU A 125 -8.95 24.32 -11.03
CA GLU A 125 -8.00 24.00 -9.96
C GLU A 125 -7.00 22.90 -10.39
N ASP A 126 -7.27 22.19 -11.48
CA ASP A 126 -6.46 21.08 -11.99
C ASP A 126 -5.84 21.34 -13.37
N HIS A 127 -6.09 22.51 -13.98
CA HIS A 127 -5.49 22.84 -15.28
C HIS A 127 -3.96 22.84 -15.18
N GLU A 128 -3.30 22.19 -16.15
CA GLU A 128 -1.84 22.27 -16.26
C GLU A 128 -1.42 23.72 -16.54
N LEU A 129 -0.46 24.20 -15.74
CA LEU A 129 0.14 25.53 -15.89
C LEU A 129 0.67 25.74 -17.31
N GLN A 130 0.13 26.73 -18.02
CA GLN A 130 0.63 27.11 -19.33
C GLN A 130 1.75 28.16 -19.17
N LEU A 131 2.60 28.28 -20.20
CA LEU A 131 3.68 29.28 -20.22
C LEU A 131 3.17 30.72 -20.01
N GLY A 132 1.92 31.00 -20.40
CA GLY A 132 1.26 32.30 -20.21
C GLY A 132 0.85 32.60 -18.77
N ASP A 133 0.69 31.58 -17.92
CA ASP A 133 0.26 31.71 -16.52
C ASP A 133 1.45 31.95 -15.57
N LEU A 134 2.66 31.57 -16.03
CA LEU A 134 3.92 31.70 -15.30
C LEU A 134 4.26 33.12 -14.82
N PRO A 135 4.05 34.22 -15.58
CA PRO A 135 4.49 35.55 -15.14
C PRO A 135 3.89 36.00 -13.81
N SER A 136 2.61 35.67 -13.57
CA SER A 136 1.89 35.91 -12.32
C SER A 136 2.46 35.09 -11.15
N LEU A 137 2.85 33.84 -11.42
CA LEU A 137 3.36 32.90 -10.41
C LEU A 137 4.85 33.12 -10.09
N LEU A 138 5.59 33.68 -11.04
CA LEU A 138 7.02 33.96 -10.93
C LEU A 138 7.31 35.35 -10.33
N GLN A 139 6.29 36.07 -9.86
CA GLN A 139 6.42 37.41 -9.25
C GLN A 139 7.24 38.37 -10.14
N GLY A 140 7.02 38.31 -11.46
CA GLY A 140 7.71 39.15 -12.43
C GLY A 140 9.08 38.65 -12.93
N LYS A 141 9.53 37.44 -12.55
CA LYS A 141 10.73 36.81 -13.15
C LYS A 141 10.39 36.17 -14.50
N THR A 142 11.34 36.21 -15.44
CA THR A 142 11.15 35.64 -16.78
C THR A 142 11.29 34.12 -16.77
N PRO A 143 10.52 33.35 -17.57
CA PRO A 143 10.62 31.89 -17.65
C PRO A 143 12.03 31.37 -17.96
N ALA A 144 12.82 32.14 -18.71
CA ALA A 144 14.23 31.84 -19.03
C ALA A 144 15.16 31.85 -17.80
N SER A 145 14.74 32.41 -16.67
CA SER A 145 15.48 32.38 -15.40
C SER A 145 15.29 31.09 -14.60
N ILE A 146 14.40 30.20 -15.04
CA ILE A 146 14.18 28.88 -14.43
C ILE A 146 15.26 27.93 -14.97
N THR A 147 16.34 27.76 -14.21
CA THR A 147 17.42 26.82 -14.54
C THR A 147 17.11 25.38 -14.10
N GLN A 148 16.14 25.19 -13.22
CA GLN A 148 15.67 23.90 -12.74
C GLN A 148 14.25 24.06 -12.16
N ILE A 149 13.31 23.22 -12.58
CA ILE A 149 12.03 23.06 -11.90
C ILE A 149 12.25 21.92 -10.89
N PRO A 150 12.02 22.14 -9.58
CA PRO A 150 12.07 21.05 -8.62
C PRO A 150 11.02 20.00 -9.01
N LYS A 151 11.40 18.73 -8.95
CA LYS A 151 10.47 17.63 -9.25
C LYS A 151 9.29 17.72 -8.29
N VAL A 152 8.14 18.17 -8.77
CA VAL A 152 6.92 18.23 -7.97
C VAL A 152 6.30 16.83 -8.05
N ASP A 153 6.70 15.95 -7.14
CA ASP A 153 6.08 14.64 -6.93
C ASP A 153 4.82 14.76 -6.03
N ILE A 154 4.16 15.93 -6.02
CA ILE A 154 2.98 16.20 -5.19
C ILE A 154 1.73 16.06 -6.07
N PRO A 155 0.85 15.07 -5.82
CA PRO A 155 -0.40 14.92 -6.56
C PRO A 155 -1.31 16.16 -6.43
N SER A 156 -2.12 16.46 -7.44
CA SER A 156 -3.11 17.55 -7.36
C SER A 156 -4.13 17.28 -6.25
N GLN A 157 -4.82 18.32 -5.77
CA GLN A 157 -5.85 18.15 -4.74
C GLN A 157 -6.94 17.15 -5.19
N VAL A 158 -7.36 17.21 -6.44
CA VAL A 158 -8.35 16.28 -6.99
C VAL A 158 -7.80 14.85 -7.09
N GLU A 159 -6.52 14.66 -7.41
CA GLU A 159 -5.92 13.32 -7.37
C GLU A 159 -5.84 12.77 -5.93
N VAL A 160 -5.54 13.62 -4.94
CA VAL A 160 -5.57 13.23 -3.51
C VAL A 160 -6.99 12.85 -3.08
N GLU A 161 -8.00 13.64 -3.44
CA GLU A 161 -9.39 13.33 -3.13
C GLU A 161 -9.86 12.03 -3.80
N ASN A 162 -9.50 11.82 -5.07
CA ASN A 162 -9.83 10.58 -5.78
C ASN A 162 -9.07 9.38 -5.20
N ALA A 163 -7.81 9.54 -4.79
CA ALA A 163 -7.08 8.50 -4.07
C ALA A 163 -7.77 8.12 -2.76
N ASN A 164 -8.23 9.10 -1.98
CA ASN A 164 -9.00 8.87 -0.76
C ASN A 164 -10.31 8.13 -1.04
N LYS A 165 -11.08 8.53 -2.06
CA LYS A 165 -12.32 7.83 -2.46
C LYS A 165 -12.05 6.38 -2.88
N ARG A 166 -10.99 6.13 -3.65
CA ARG A 166 -10.57 4.78 -4.06
C ARG A 166 -10.19 3.94 -2.84
N TRP A 167 -9.44 4.53 -1.91
CA TRP A 167 -9.07 3.86 -0.66
C TRP A 167 -10.29 3.51 0.18
N ASP A 168 -11.22 4.44 0.38
CA ASP A 168 -12.44 4.21 1.15
C ASP A 168 -13.30 3.09 0.55
N SER A 169 -13.45 3.08 -0.78
CA SER A 169 -14.14 2.01 -1.50
C SER A 169 -13.44 0.67 -1.34
N PHE A 170 -12.12 0.65 -1.53
CA PHE A 170 -11.28 -0.55 -1.42
C PHE A 170 -11.35 -1.15 -0.01
N ILE A 171 -11.23 -0.31 1.01
CA ILE A 171 -11.36 -0.73 2.42
C ILE A 171 -12.79 -1.16 2.72
N GLY A 172 -13.81 -0.50 2.16
CA GLY A 172 -15.21 -0.88 2.30
C GLY A 172 -15.49 -2.32 1.85
N GLU A 173 -14.83 -2.79 0.79
CA GLU A 173 -14.92 -4.18 0.33
C GLU A 173 -14.21 -5.15 1.27
N LEU A 174 -13.04 -4.78 1.77
CA LEU A 174 -12.23 -5.62 2.65
C LEU A 174 -12.84 -5.79 4.05
N LYS A 175 -13.63 -4.81 4.49
CA LYS A 175 -14.46 -4.84 5.70
C LYS A 175 -15.61 -5.84 5.64
N GLN A 176 -15.98 -6.31 4.45
CA GLN A 176 -17.02 -7.34 4.35
C GLN A 176 -16.52 -8.68 4.90
N PRO A 177 -17.37 -9.42 5.64
CA PRO A 177 -17.01 -10.72 6.19
C PRO A 177 -16.49 -11.68 5.11
N ALA A 178 -15.35 -12.32 5.37
CA ALA A 178 -14.81 -13.35 4.50
C ALA A 178 -15.14 -14.77 4.99
N PRO A 179 -15.19 -15.75 4.06
CA PRO A 179 -15.19 -17.14 4.45
C PRO A 179 -13.81 -17.53 4.99
N TYR A 180 -13.73 -17.83 6.28
CA TYR A 180 -12.54 -18.36 6.93
C TYR A 180 -12.67 -19.87 7.15
N ASP A 181 -11.74 -20.63 6.57
CA ASP A 181 -11.53 -22.05 6.86
C ASP A 181 -10.52 -22.18 8.01
N SER A 182 -10.97 -21.86 9.22
CA SER A 182 -10.18 -21.82 10.44
C SER A 182 -11.07 -22.06 11.66
N LYS A 183 -10.55 -22.72 12.69
CA LYS A 183 -11.19 -22.85 14.01
C LYS A 183 -11.44 -21.48 14.67
N PHE A 184 -10.71 -20.44 14.24
CA PHE A 184 -10.81 -19.07 14.74
C PHE A 184 -11.67 -18.14 13.87
N ARG A 185 -12.45 -18.68 12.94
CA ARG A 185 -13.31 -17.89 12.03
C ARG A 185 -14.17 -16.83 12.73
N SER A 186 -14.60 -17.07 13.97
CA SER A 186 -15.43 -16.10 14.70
C SER A 186 -14.64 -14.86 15.08
N GLN A 187 -13.39 -15.03 15.52
CA GLN A 187 -12.48 -13.96 15.87
C GLN A 187 -12.03 -13.20 14.62
N LEU A 188 -11.71 -13.91 13.54
CA LEU A 188 -11.31 -13.30 12.27
C LEU A 188 -12.45 -12.48 11.65
N ASN A 189 -13.68 -13.00 11.65
CA ASN A 189 -14.86 -12.23 11.24
C ASN A 189 -15.10 -10.99 12.12
N LYS A 190 -14.76 -11.07 13.42
CA LYS A 190 -14.85 -9.92 14.31
C LYS A 190 -13.83 -8.85 13.95
N LEU A 191 -12.59 -9.22 13.62
CA LEU A 191 -11.58 -8.27 13.10
C LEU A 191 -12.08 -7.56 11.85
N ASP A 192 -12.62 -8.30 10.89
CA ASP A 192 -13.21 -7.73 9.66
C ASP A 192 -14.34 -6.73 10.00
N SER A 193 -15.26 -7.12 10.90
CA SER A 193 -16.37 -6.26 11.32
C SER A 193 -15.93 -4.98 12.05
N MET A 194 -14.75 -4.99 12.65
CA MET A 194 -14.18 -3.83 13.34
C MET A 194 -13.50 -2.84 12.39
N GLY A 195 -13.33 -3.22 11.12
CA GLY A 195 -12.64 -2.39 10.15
C GLY A 195 -11.22 -2.81 9.82
N CYS A 196 -10.76 -3.95 10.35
CA CYS A 196 -9.39 -4.42 10.12
C CYS A 196 -9.24 -5.01 8.72
N ILE A 197 -8.06 -4.85 8.15
CA ILE A 197 -7.76 -5.25 6.78
C ILE A 197 -6.91 -6.51 6.79
N ASN A 198 -7.47 -7.62 6.32
CA ASN A 198 -6.72 -8.85 6.16
C ASN A 198 -5.82 -8.79 4.91
N LEU A 199 -4.51 -8.76 5.12
CA LEU A 199 -3.54 -8.63 4.03
C LEU A 199 -3.37 -9.90 3.19
N GLU A 200 -3.87 -11.06 3.63
CA GLU A 200 -3.86 -12.29 2.83
C GLU A 200 -4.87 -12.26 1.69
N ARG A 201 -5.92 -11.44 1.84
CA ARG A 201 -7.00 -11.28 0.86
C ARG A 201 -6.63 -10.29 -0.24
N ILE A 202 -5.47 -9.64 -0.13
CA ILE A 202 -5.05 -8.53 -0.97
C ILE A 202 -3.70 -8.86 -1.59
N LYS A 203 -3.61 -8.69 -2.90
CA LYS A 203 -2.31 -8.59 -3.55
C LYS A 203 -1.87 -7.14 -3.58
N ARG A 204 -0.57 -6.89 -3.46
CA ARG A 204 -0.01 -5.52 -3.46
C ARG A 204 -0.42 -4.71 -4.69
N GLU A 205 -0.62 -5.38 -5.83
CA GLU A 205 -1.04 -4.74 -7.08
C GLU A 205 -2.49 -4.26 -7.06
N GLN A 206 -3.31 -4.72 -6.10
CA GLN A 206 -4.69 -4.30 -5.92
C GLN A 206 -4.83 -3.06 -5.03
N ILE A 207 -3.75 -2.67 -4.34
CA ILE A 207 -3.75 -1.47 -3.49
C ILE A 207 -3.84 -0.24 -4.41
N PRO A 208 -4.82 0.66 -4.21
CA PRO A 208 -4.94 1.86 -5.02
C PRO A 208 -3.66 2.71 -5.01
N PRO A 209 -3.27 3.33 -6.12
CA PRO A 209 -2.12 4.22 -6.15
C PRO A 209 -2.40 5.53 -5.40
N ASN A 210 -1.33 6.22 -5.01
CA ASN A 210 -1.36 7.55 -4.39
C ASN A 210 -2.15 7.61 -3.06
N ILE A 211 -2.25 6.50 -2.34
CA ILE A 211 -2.84 6.48 -1.00
C ILE A 211 -1.84 7.04 0.02
N THR A 212 -2.36 7.80 0.98
CA THR A 212 -1.60 8.28 2.13
C THR A 212 -2.02 7.46 3.35
N ILE A 213 -1.08 6.76 3.97
CA ILE A 213 -1.30 6.05 5.23
C ILE A 213 -0.50 6.76 6.31
N ASN A 214 -1.15 7.65 7.07
CA ASN A 214 -0.45 8.39 8.13
C ASN A 214 -0.06 7.47 9.28
N THR A 215 -1.03 6.74 9.84
CA THR A 215 -0.82 5.86 10.98
C THR A 215 -1.36 4.46 10.67
N CYS A 216 -0.53 3.45 10.92
CA CYS A 216 -0.87 2.06 10.64
C CYS A 216 -0.44 1.16 11.80
N ALA A 217 -1.33 0.27 12.24
CA ALA A 217 -1.00 -0.83 13.12
C ALA A 217 -1.11 -2.15 12.36
N ALA A 218 0.02 -2.81 12.15
CA ALA A 218 0.14 -4.10 11.50
C ALA A 218 0.22 -5.22 12.54
N LEU A 219 -0.79 -6.07 12.57
CA LEU A 219 -0.94 -7.14 13.55
C LEU A 219 -0.59 -8.49 12.93
N PHE A 220 0.50 -9.09 13.37
CA PHE A 220 0.94 -10.42 12.97
C PHE A 220 0.79 -11.35 14.15
N PHE A 221 -0.23 -12.20 14.15
CA PHE A 221 -0.46 -13.14 15.24
C PHE A 221 -0.48 -14.58 14.73
N CYS A 222 0.21 -15.45 15.45
CA CYS A 222 0.43 -16.82 15.00
C CYS A 222 -0.11 -17.81 16.05
N PRO A 223 -1.37 -18.26 15.94
CA PRO A 223 -1.89 -19.34 16.77
C PRO A 223 -1.32 -20.72 16.40
N TYR A 224 -0.68 -20.86 15.23
CA TYR A 224 -0.12 -22.09 14.70
C TYR A 224 -1.20 -23.17 14.55
N GLU A 225 -2.31 -22.82 13.88
CA GLU A 225 -3.44 -23.72 13.74
C GLU A 225 -3.06 -25.02 13.02
N GLY A 226 -3.36 -26.16 13.64
CA GLY A 226 -3.09 -27.48 13.04
C GLY A 226 -1.61 -27.88 13.03
N LEU A 227 -0.74 -27.13 13.71
CA LEU A 227 0.69 -27.41 13.81
C LEU A 227 1.10 -27.91 15.20
N PRO A 228 2.28 -28.56 15.32
CA PRO A 228 2.90 -28.83 16.61
C PRO A 228 3.10 -27.53 17.40
N HIS A 229 2.92 -27.57 18.73
CA HIS A 229 3.08 -26.42 19.62
C HIS A 229 2.12 -25.25 19.34
N THR A 230 0.86 -25.53 19.00
CA THR A 230 -0.20 -24.51 18.88
C THR A 230 -0.34 -23.68 20.15
N LEU A 231 -0.63 -22.39 19.95
CA LEU A 231 -0.90 -21.41 20.99
C LEU A 231 -2.41 -21.14 21.14
N ASP A 232 -3.25 -21.98 20.52
CA ASP A 232 -4.70 -21.89 20.54
C ASP A 232 -5.21 -20.45 20.32
N ALA A 233 -6.22 -19.99 21.06
CA ALA A 233 -6.89 -18.72 20.79
C ALA A 233 -6.10 -17.49 21.29
N GLY A 234 -5.05 -17.68 22.08
CA GLY A 234 -4.31 -16.59 22.72
C GLY A 234 -3.85 -15.51 21.74
N PRO A 235 -3.04 -15.83 20.70
CA PRO A 235 -2.54 -14.83 19.76
C PRO A 235 -3.65 -14.15 18.96
N VAL A 236 -4.72 -14.89 18.65
CA VAL A 236 -5.87 -14.33 17.93
C VAL A 236 -6.62 -13.32 18.80
N ASN A 237 -6.78 -13.63 20.09
CA ASN A 237 -7.39 -12.73 21.06
C ASN A 237 -6.50 -11.50 21.34
N ASP A 238 -5.18 -11.67 21.34
CA ASP A 238 -4.22 -10.55 21.38
C ASP A 238 -4.41 -9.62 20.20
N GLY A 239 -4.50 -10.18 18.99
CA GLY A 239 -4.82 -9.45 17.76
C GLY A 239 -6.13 -8.68 17.89
N LEU A 240 -7.19 -9.29 18.42
CA LEU A 240 -8.47 -8.62 18.66
C LEU A 240 -8.38 -7.45 19.65
N LEU A 241 -7.63 -7.61 20.75
CA LEU A 241 -7.46 -6.56 21.75
C LEU A 241 -6.67 -5.37 21.19
N MET A 242 -5.59 -5.64 20.45
CA MET A 242 -4.78 -4.62 19.79
C MET A 242 -5.57 -3.91 18.68
N ALA A 243 -6.29 -4.67 17.85
CA ALA A 243 -7.17 -4.10 16.83
C ALA A 243 -8.20 -3.15 17.43
N GLU A 244 -8.87 -3.54 18.52
CA GLU A 244 -9.87 -2.70 19.17
C GLU A 244 -9.28 -1.39 19.68
N LEU A 245 -8.08 -1.47 20.27
CA LEU A 245 -7.35 -0.31 20.74
C LEU A 245 -7.01 0.62 19.57
N PHE A 246 -6.33 0.13 18.54
CA PHE A 246 -5.82 0.97 17.46
C PHE A 246 -6.92 1.53 16.55
N ILE A 247 -7.98 0.77 16.27
CA ILE A 247 -9.15 1.29 15.55
C ILE A 247 -9.81 2.44 16.33
N LYS A 248 -9.97 2.30 17.66
CA LYS A 248 -10.52 3.39 18.49
C LYS A 248 -9.62 4.62 18.54
N ARG A 249 -8.34 4.47 18.21
CA ARG A 249 -7.35 5.56 18.12
C ARG A 249 -7.22 6.10 16.70
N GLY A 250 -8.01 5.60 15.73
CA GLY A 250 -8.06 6.10 14.35
C GLY A 250 -6.96 5.56 13.42
N TYR A 251 -6.27 4.50 13.82
CA TYR A 251 -5.22 3.89 12.98
C TYR A 251 -5.86 3.06 11.88
N VAL A 252 -5.20 3.00 10.73
CA VAL A 252 -5.43 1.91 9.78
C VAL A 252 -4.91 0.63 10.42
N VAL A 253 -5.77 -0.36 10.63
CA VAL A 253 -5.36 -1.65 11.21
C VAL A 253 -5.34 -2.71 10.12
N VAL A 254 -4.16 -3.27 9.87
CA VAL A 254 -3.94 -4.39 8.95
C VAL A 254 -3.53 -5.62 9.75
N TYR A 255 -3.88 -6.82 9.28
CA TYR A 255 -3.51 -8.04 9.99
C TYR A 255 -3.23 -9.23 9.07
N ILE A 256 -2.46 -10.19 9.60
CA ILE A 256 -2.29 -11.53 9.06
C ILE A 256 -2.30 -12.52 10.23
N SER A 257 -3.14 -13.56 10.13
CA SER A 257 -3.11 -14.72 11.03
C SER A 257 -2.21 -15.81 10.43
N ASP A 258 -1.28 -16.37 11.21
CA ASP A 258 -0.34 -17.40 10.75
C ASP A 258 0.39 -16.99 9.44
N ALA A 259 1.01 -15.80 9.47
CA ALA A 259 1.85 -15.33 8.37
C ALA A 259 2.98 -16.32 8.08
N THR A 260 3.32 -16.53 6.82
CA THR A 260 4.60 -17.15 6.47
C THR A 260 5.75 -16.15 6.71
N PRO A 261 7.00 -16.64 6.92
CA PRO A 261 8.16 -15.75 7.05
C PRO A 261 8.28 -14.71 5.91
N HIS A 262 7.98 -15.14 4.69
CA HIS A 262 8.05 -14.29 3.50
C HIS A 262 6.88 -13.30 3.40
N GLU A 263 5.69 -13.65 3.85
CA GLU A 263 4.56 -12.72 3.94
C GLU A 263 4.87 -11.61 4.93
N TYR A 264 5.35 -11.96 6.13
CA TYR A 264 5.77 -10.98 7.14
C TYR A 264 6.82 -10.02 6.58
N TYR A 265 7.91 -10.53 6.00
CA TYR A 265 8.97 -9.68 5.43
C TYR A 265 8.44 -8.74 4.34
N LYS A 266 7.67 -9.25 3.37
CA LYS A 266 7.19 -8.44 2.23
C LYS A 266 6.18 -7.37 2.65
N TRP A 267 5.37 -7.65 3.66
CA TRP A 267 4.43 -6.66 4.18
C TRP A 267 5.12 -5.63 5.04
N MET A 268 6.07 -6.02 5.89
CA MET A 268 6.93 -5.08 6.60
C MET A 268 7.68 -4.16 5.63
N ASP A 269 8.29 -4.73 4.59
CA ASP A 269 8.98 -4.00 3.52
C ASP A 269 8.07 -2.93 2.88
N TRP A 270 6.85 -3.32 2.50
CA TRP A 270 5.88 -2.40 1.91
C TRP A 270 5.36 -1.35 2.90
N LEU A 271 5.00 -1.74 4.12
CA LEU A 271 4.46 -0.83 5.13
C LEU A 271 5.49 0.25 5.51
N LEU A 272 6.76 -0.13 5.64
CA LEU A 272 7.85 0.80 5.91
C LEU A 272 8.02 1.86 4.80
N GLU A 273 7.61 1.57 3.56
CA GLU A 273 7.68 2.52 2.45
C GLU A 273 6.44 3.42 2.31
N ASN A 274 5.29 2.96 2.81
CA ASN A 274 4.00 3.57 2.50
C ASN A 274 3.32 4.22 3.71
N VAL A 275 3.86 4.02 4.92
CA VAL A 275 3.35 4.65 6.14
C VAL A 275 4.16 5.90 6.46
N GLU A 276 3.49 7.04 6.57
CA GLU A 276 4.15 8.35 6.64
C GLU A 276 4.53 8.75 8.07
N THR A 277 3.60 8.67 9.03
CA THR A 277 3.75 9.24 10.38
C THR A 277 4.13 8.18 11.41
N GLU A 278 3.36 7.11 11.54
CA GLU A 278 3.65 6.03 12.50
C GLU A 278 3.26 4.65 11.98
N LEU A 279 4.23 3.74 11.99
CA LEU A 279 4.01 2.31 11.82
C LEU A 279 4.19 1.60 13.16
N VAL A 280 3.13 0.96 13.65
CA VAL A 280 3.19 -0.01 14.74
C VAL A 280 3.18 -1.41 14.14
N SER A 281 4.22 -2.21 14.39
CA SER A 281 4.23 -3.64 14.07
C SER A 281 4.09 -4.43 15.36
N PHE A 282 3.00 -5.18 15.49
CA PHE A 282 2.73 -6.06 16.63
C PHE A 282 2.86 -7.51 16.21
N PHE A 283 3.69 -8.26 16.93
CA PHE A 283 3.82 -9.70 16.78
C PHE A 283 3.38 -10.42 18.07
N SER A 284 2.49 -11.41 17.94
CA SER A 284 2.15 -12.36 19.03
C SER A 284 2.33 -13.79 18.53
N GLY A 285 3.17 -14.56 19.22
CA GLY A 285 3.54 -15.91 18.80
C GLY A 285 4.76 -16.47 19.56
N HIS A 286 5.36 -17.51 19.01
CA HIS A 286 6.62 -18.07 19.49
C HIS A 286 7.81 -17.21 19.05
N GLY A 287 8.77 -17.11 19.96
CA GLY A 287 10.12 -16.58 19.69
C GLY A 287 11.14 -17.58 20.20
N THR A 288 12.29 -17.66 19.54
CA THR A 288 13.39 -18.52 19.97
C THR A 288 14.74 -17.87 19.63
N GLN A 289 15.83 -18.59 19.88
CA GLN A 289 17.18 -18.16 19.58
C GLN A 289 17.88 -19.19 18.70
N VAL A 290 18.65 -18.72 17.73
CA VAL A 290 19.49 -19.56 16.87
C VAL A 290 20.95 -19.13 16.99
N PRO A 291 21.94 -20.01 16.73
CA PRO A 291 23.33 -19.59 16.74
C PRO A 291 23.58 -18.43 15.77
N ASP A 292 24.14 -17.32 16.26
CA ASP A 292 24.46 -16.15 15.44
C ASP A 292 25.59 -16.49 14.45
N LYS A 293 25.29 -16.34 13.16
CA LYS A 293 26.24 -16.57 12.06
C LYS A 293 26.89 -15.28 11.56
N THR A 294 26.48 -14.15 12.11
CA THR A 294 26.93 -12.81 11.71
C THR A 294 28.02 -12.28 12.62
N GLY A 295 28.11 -12.78 13.85
CA GLY A 295 29.03 -12.29 14.89
C GLY A 295 28.67 -10.89 15.37
N LYS A 296 27.41 -10.49 15.20
CA LYS A 296 26.86 -9.21 15.67
C LYS A 296 26.38 -9.31 17.12
N GLU A 297 25.96 -10.50 17.56
CA GLU A 297 25.42 -10.71 18.90
C GLU A 297 26.48 -10.98 19.95
N SER A 298 26.32 -10.34 21.12
CA SER A 298 27.30 -10.40 22.21
C SER A 298 27.33 -11.75 22.95
N ASP A 299 26.21 -12.47 22.95
CA ASP A 299 26.04 -13.81 23.52
C ASP A 299 26.18 -14.93 22.47
N GLY A 300 26.31 -14.55 21.18
CA GLY A 300 26.42 -15.47 20.05
C GLY A 300 25.11 -16.13 19.65
N LEU A 301 23.96 -15.60 20.07
CA LEU A 301 22.62 -16.10 19.73
C LEU A 301 21.80 -14.99 19.08
N SER A 302 21.22 -15.25 17.91
CA SER A 302 20.27 -14.34 17.26
C SER A 302 18.85 -14.69 17.65
N GLU A 303 18.07 -13.68 18.04
CA GLU A 303 16.63 -13.81 18.27
C GLU A 303 15.89 -14.02 16.95
N VAL A 304 14.90 -14.91 16.96
CA VAL A 304 14.08 -15.16 15.79
C VAL A 304 12.60 -15.18 16.14
N LEU A 305 11.80 -14.57 15.26
CA LEU A 305 10.36 -14.73 15.25
C LEU A 305 10.03 -16.06 14.57
N VAL A 306 9.21 -16.89 15.24
CA VAL A 306 8.79 -18.18 14.71
C VAL A 306 7.49 -18.02 13.95
N PHE A 307 7.53 -18.41 12.69
CA PHE A 307 6.40 -18.55 11.80
C PHE A 307 6.36 -20.01 11.32
N TYR A 308 5.43 -20.36 10.45
CA TYR A 308 5.52 -21.63 9.74
C TYR A 308 5.08 -21.43 8.30
N ASN A 309 5.84 -22.00 7.37
CA ASN A 309 5.38 -22.21 6.00
C ASN A 309 4.41 -23.40 5.91
N ALA A 310 3.43 -23.43 6.83
CA ALA A 310 2.36 -24.44 6.87
C ALA A 310 1.40 -24.30 5.68
N LYS A 311 1.36 -23.10 5.09
CA LYS A 311 0.71 -22.84 3.81
C LYS A 311 1.54 -23.38 2.63
N LYS A 312 1.92 -24.67 2.66
CA LYS A 312 2.10 -25.47 1.44
C LYS A 312 0.76 -25.63 0.71
N LYS A 313 0.06 -24.52 0.46
CA LYS A 313 -0.93 -24.46 -0.62
C LYS A 313 -0.14 -24.70 -1.89
N ASN A 314 -0.72 -25.48 -2.80
CA ASN A 314 -0.14 -25.93 -4.06
C ASN A 314 0.25 -24.75 -4.99
N VAL A 315 1.23 -23.93 -4.63
CA VAL A 315 1.74 -22.83 -5.46
C VAL A 315 2.95 -23.36 -6.21
N THR A 316 2.68 -24.15 -7.24
CA THR A 316 3.66 -24.48 -8.27
C THR A 316 4.05 -23.19 -8.99
N GLY A 317 5.29 -22.72 -8.80
CA GLY A 317 5.93 -21.77 -9.73
C GLY A 317 6.27 -20.36 -9.20
N GLN A 318 5.98 -20.01 -7.95
CA GLN A 318 6.50 -18.74 -7.41
C GLN A 318 7.96 -18.92 -6.97
N LYS A 319 8.89 -18.41 -7.78
CA LYS A 319 10.31 -18.32 -7.42
C LYS A 319 10.45 -17.32 -6.28
N ILE A 320 10.55 -17.81 -5.05
CA ILE A 320 10.83 -16.98 -3.89
C ILE A 320 12.31 -16.61 -3.94
N THR A 321 12.63 -15.32 -3.96
CA THR A 321 14.01 -14.84 -3.84
C THR A 321 14.49 -15.14 -2.42
N PRO A 322 15.57 -15.92 -2.23
CA PRO A 322 16.10 -16.17 -0.90
C PRO A 322 16.55 -14.86 -0.25
N VAL A 323 16.05 -14.59 0.95
CA VAL A 323 16.52 -13.48 1.79
C VAL A 323 17.35 -14.08 2.93
N LYS A 324 18.57 -13.57 3.13
CA LYS A 324 19.43 -14.03 4.23
C LYS A 324 18.72 -13.79 5.57
N GLY A 325 18.77 -14.79 6.45
CA GLY A 325 18.13 -14.78 7.77
C GLY A 325 16.61 -15.03 7.76
N ILE A 326 16.05 -15.40 6.60
CA ILE A 326 14.70 -15.97 6.49
C ILE A 326 14.80 -17.46 6.17
N THR A 327 14.11 -18.28 6.95
CA THR A 327 13.92 -19.71 6.68
C THR A 327 12.46 -20.00 6.33
N ASP A 328 12.09 -21.28 6.20
CA ASP A 328 10.68 -21.68 6.07
C ASP A 328 9.89 -21.51 7.38
N GLU A 329 10.56 -21.32 8.52
CA GLU A 329 9.92 -21.29 9.84
C GLU A 329 10.29 -20.05 10.65
N THR A 330 11.29 -19.27 10.23
CA THR A 330 11.79 -18.20 11.08
C THR A 330 12.21 -16.97 10.29
N VAL A 331 12.14 -15.83 10.97
CA VAL A 331 12.74 -14.57 10.53
C VAL A 331 13.69 -14.13 11.64
N GLU A 332 14.98 -14.03 11.31
CA GLU A 332 16.01 -13.49 12.20
C GLU A 332 15.79 -11.99 12.42
N ASP A 333 15.98 -11.54 13.65
CA ASP A 333 15.85 -10.14 14.04
C ASP A 333 16.82 -9.23 13.26
N THR A 334 18.05 -9.69 12.98
CA THR A 334 19.04 -9.00 12.16
C THR A 334 18.54 -8.73 10.74
N THR A 335 17.64 -9.57 10.22
CA THR A 335 17.01 -9.37 8.91
C THR A 335 16.02 -8.21 8.95
N MET A 336 15.24 -8.10 10.03
CA MET A 336 14.33 -6.96 10.22
C MET A 336 15.10 -5.68 10.52
N HIS A 337 16.14 -5.76 11.33
CA HIS A 337 17.06 -4.66 11.59
C HIS A 337 17.64 -4.13 10.26
N ASP A 338 18.25 -5.01 9.46
CA ASP A 338 18.84 -4.66 8.17
C ASP A 338 17.77 -4.10 7.20
N LEU A 339 16.55 -4.62 7.19
CA LEU A 339 15.44 -4.08 6.38
C LEU A 339 15.12 -2.63 6.77
N ILE A 340 15.01 -2.35 8.07
CA ILE A 340 14.65 -1.03 8.59
C ILE A 340 15.80 -0.03 8.36
N ILE A 341 17.04 -0.35 8.73
CA ILE A 341 18.15 0.63 8.63
C ILE A 341 18.53 1.00 7.19
N ASN A 342 18.09 0.24 6.19
CA ASN A 342 18.42 0.45 4.78
C ASN A 342 17.37 1.28 4.02
N LYS A 343 16.36 1.82 4.70
CA LYS A 343 15.32 2.69 4.13
C LYS A 343 15.36 4.08 4.76
N ASP A 344 14.71 5.03 4.09
CA ASP A 344 14.66 6.43 4.49
C ASP A 344 13.30 6.78 5.08
N TYR A 345 13.30 7.29 6.30
CA TYR A 345 12.10 7.62 7.07
C TYR A 345 12.21 9.06 7.58
N PRO A 346 12.05 10.07 6.72
CA PRO A 346 12.31 11.45 7.12
C PRO A 346 11.38 11.92 8.27
N GLN A 347 10.19 11.32 8.43
CA GLN A 347 9.20 11.74 9.43
C GLN A 347 8.46 10.58 10.12
N THR A 348 8.81 9.33 9.84
CA THR A 348 8.08 8.16 10.35
C THR A 348 8.65 7.66 11.67
N ARG A 349 7.78 7.47 12.67
CA ARG A 349 8.08 6.73 13.90
C ARG A 349 7.73 5.25 13.71
N ILE A 350 8.65 4.35 14.04
CA ILE A 350 8.42 2.91 13.96
C ILE A 350 8.36 2.37 15.38
N VAL A 351 7.27 1.70 15.72
CA VAL A 351 7.09 1.03 17.02
C VAL A 351 6.97 -0.47 16.78
N LEU A 352 7.94 -1.24 17.28
CA LEU A 352 7.94 -2.70 17.18
C LEU A 352 7.52 -3.29 18.53
N ILE A 353 6.47 -4.09 18.56
CA ILE A 353 5.92 -4.69 19.79
C ILE A 353 5.91 -6.19 19.59
N THR A 354 6.59 -6.93 20.49
CA THR A 354 6.69 -8.38 20.42
C THR A 354 6.23 -9.01 21.73
N ASP A 355 5.16 -9.79 21.65
CA ASP A 355 4.67 -10.65 22.73
C ASP A 355 5.09 -12.10 22.44
N CYS A 356 6.38 -12.38 22.64
CA CYS A 356 6.98 -13.69 22.41
C CYS A 356 8.19 -13.95 23.33
N CYS A 357 8.58 -15.21 23.48
CA CYS A 357 9.77 -15.57 24.27
C CYS A 357 11.06 -15.01 23.64
N HIS A 358 12.07 -14.74 24.48
CA HIS A 358 13.39 -14.26 24.04
C HIS A 358 13.35 -12.94 23.27
N SER A 359 12.37 -12.06 23.54
CA SER A 359 12.19 -10.83 22.78
C SER A 359 12.91 -9.60 23.35
N GLY A 360 13.72 -9.75 24.40
CA GLY A 360 14.29 -8.63 25.17
C GLY A 360 15.23 -7.74 24.34
N THR A 361 16.12 -8.37 23.58
CA THR A 361 17.10 -7.73 22.67
C THR A 361 16.62 -7.69 21.22
N MET A 362 15.41 -8.18 20.94
CA MET A 362 14.88 -8.32 19.58
C MET A 362 15.04 -7.02 18.78
N PHE A 363 15.66 -7.15 17.61
CA PHE A 363 15.92 -6.11 16.60
C PHE A 363 17.14 -5.21 16.84
N ASN A 364 17.89 -5.36 17.93
CA ASN A 364 19.24 -4.77 18.13
C ASN A 364 19.36 -3.25 17.89
N PHE A 365 18.29 -2.47 18.10
CA PHE A 365 18.31 -1.01 17.89
C PHE A 365 19.00 -0.23 19.01
N ASP A 366 19.34 -0.89 20.11
CA ASP A 366 20.19 -0.39 21.20
C ASP A 366 21.70 -0.58 20.93
N GLN A 367 22.07 -1.39 19.95
CA GLN A 367 23.47 -1.59 19.56
C GLN A 367 23.96 -0.48 18.60
N PRO A 368 25.22 -0.03 18.73
CA PRO A 368 25.77 0.96 17.82
C PRO A 368 25.83 0.40 16.39
N PRO A 369 25.51 1.21 15.36
CA PRO A 369 25.54 0.74 13.98
C PRO A 369 26.94 0.20 13.61
N PRO A 370 27.04 -0.84 12.77
CA PRO A 370 28.32 -1.48 12.48
C PRO A 370 29.35 -0.46 11.95
N LYS A 371 30.58 -0.49 12.49
CA LYS A 371 31.67 0.47 12.19
C LYS A 371 32.00 0.60 10.68
N ASN A 372 31.58 -0.36 9.85
CA ASN A 372 31.82 -0.41 8.41
C ASN A 372 30.53 -0.59 7.57
N ALA A 373 29.35 -0.33 8.14
CA ALA A 373 28.11 -0.38 7.37
C ALA A 373 28.15 0.75 6.32
N LYS A 374 28.32 0.38 5.04
CA LYS A 374 28.00 1.28 3.94
C LYS A 374 26.50 1.52 4.00
N ARG A 375 26.05 2.54 4.73
CA ARG A 375 24.67 3.01 4.66
C ARG A 375 24.37 3.24 3.18
N LYS A 376 23.50 2.42 2.58
CA LYS A 376 22.84 2.80 1.32
C LYS A 376 21.85 3.90 1.68
N THR A 377 22.42 5.06 2.03
CA THR A 377 21.81 6.37 2.31
C THR A 377 20.31 6.37 2.63
N PRO A 378 19.90 6.46 3.89
CA PRO A 378 18.78 7.35 4.18
C PRO A 378 19.26 8.80 4.00
N LYS A 379 18.47 9.65 3.33
CA LYS A 379 18.72 11.10 3.27
C LYS A 379 18.54 11.72 4.66
N SER A 380 17.71 11.08 5.49
CA SER A 380 17.58 11.32 6.92
C SER A 380 18.72 10.66 7.69
N ASN A 381 19.51 11.42 8.45
CA ASN A 381 20.47 10.86 9.40
C ASN A 381 19.81 10.32 10.69
N THR A 382 18.48 10.26 10.74
CA THR A 382 17.70 9.95 11.94
C THR A 382 16.72 8.81 11.67
N ILE A 383 16.89 7.71 12.39
CA ILE A 383 15.93 6.61 12.49
C ILE A 383 15.21 6.79 13.82
N ASN A 384 13.87 6.79 13.85
CA ASN A 384 13.08 6.86 15.08
C ASN A 384 12.35 5.53 15.30
N VAL A 385 13.02 4.60 15.98
CA VAL A 385 12.49 3.27 16.27
C VAL A 385 12.42 3.08 17.79
N VAL A 386 11.29 2.55 18.27
CA VAL A 386 11.09 2.09 19.65
C VAL A 386 10.65 0.63 19.60
N CYS A 387 11.31 -0.23 20.36
CA CYS A 387 10.94 -1.63 20.48
C CYS A 387 10.46 -1.92 21.91
N ILE A 388 9.39 -2.70 22.01
CA ILE A 388 8.82 -3.21 23.25
C ILE A 388 8.86 -4.73 23.15
N GLY A 389 9.87 -5.33 23.78
CA GLY A 389 10.01 -6.77 23.92
C GLY A 389 9.38 -7.24 25.21
N SER A 390 8.44 -8.18 25.16
CA SER A 390 7.83 -8.77 26.35
C SER A 390 8.52 -10.10 26.72
N ALA A 391 9.63 -10.05 27.47
CA ALA A 391 10.48 -11.20 27.75
C ALA A 391 10.40 -11.73 29.19
N VAL A 392 10.67 -13.04 29.34
CA VAL A 392 11.26 -13.62 30.57
C VAL A 392 12.41 -14.50 30.12
N ASP A 393 13.59 -14.29 30.71
CA ASP A 393 14.69 -15.24 30.61
C ASP A 393 14.25 -16.53 31.35
N ASN A 394 13.98 -17.58 30.57
CA ASN A 394 13.76 -18.99 30.96
C ASN A 394 12.32 -19.54 31.08
N GLN A 395 11.24 -18.85 30.66
CA GLN A 395 9.90 -19.49 30.57
C GLN A 395 9.06 -19.02 29.37
N THR A 396 8.17 -19.90 28.90
CA THR A 396 7.25 -19.69 27.78
C THR A 396 6.30 -18.51 28.03
N ALA A 397 6.03 -17.68 27.02
CA ALA A 397 5.03 -16.62 27.05
C ALA A 397 3.69 -17.18 27.57
N LYS A 398 3.22 -16.63 28.69
CA LYS A 398 2.11 -17.22 29.43
C LYS A 398 0.78 -16.64 28.96
N GLN A 399 -0.08 -17.51 28.43
CA GLN A 399 -1.48 -17.21 28.20
C GLN A 399 -2.28 -17.44 29.48
N THR A 400 -3.26 -16.58 29.72
CA THR A 400 -4.16 -16.72 30.87
C THR A 400 -5.52 -16.13 30.55
N VAL A 401 -6.55 -16.59 31.26
CA VAL A 401 -7.86 -15.97 31.22
C VAL A 401 -7.84 -14.72 32.11
N MET A 402 -7.82 -13.53 31.50
CA MET A 402 -7.92 -12.25 32.20
C MET A 402 -9.18 -11.52 31.74
N GLY A 403 -10.04 -11.15 32.71
CA GLY A 403 -11.31 -10.50 32.39
C GLY A 403 -12.27 -11.36 31.56
N GLY A 404 -12.14 -12.69 31.62
CA GLY A 404 -12.93 -13.64 30.83
C GLY A 404 -12.43 -13.87 29.40
N ILE A 405 -11.26 -13.33 29.04
CA ILE A 405 -10.64 -13.48 27.72
C ILE A 405 -9.31 -14.22 27.89
N GLU A 406 -9.07 -15.28 27.13
CA GLU A 406 -7.79 -15.97 27.05
C GLU A 406 -6.83 -15.19 26.14
N ALA A 407 -5.84 -14.51 26.72
CA ALA A 407 -4.92 -13.63 26.01
C ALA A 407 -3.52 -13.64 26.66
N GLY A 408 -2.54 -13.06 25.98
CA GLY A 408 -1.23 -12.74 26.53
C GLY A 408 -1.34 -11.76 27.70
N VAL A 409 -0.60 -12.04 28.78
CA VAL A 409 -0.59 -11.18 29.98
C VAL A 409 -0.17 -9.75 29.63
N PHE A 410 0.86 -9.60 28.80
CA PHE A 410 1.32 -8.31 28.32
C PHE A 410 0.25 -7.60 27.50
N THR A 411 -0.25 -8.23 26.43
CA THR A 411 -1.22 -7.60 25.52
C THR A 411 -2.49 -7.14 26.25
N TYR A 412 -3.01 -7.94 27.19
CA TYR A 412 -4.14 -7.52 28.02
C TYR A 412 -3.81 -6.27 28.85
N ASN A 413 -2.70 -6.27 29.61
CA ASN A 413 -2.36 -5.14 30.47
C ASN A 413 -1.98 -3.87 29.67
N PHE A 414 -1.36 -4.04 28.51
CA PHE A 414 -1.02 -2.96 27.57
C PHE A 414 -2.28 -2.23 27.14
N THR A 415 -3.27 -2.98 26.66
CA THR A 415 -4.54 -2.42 26.19
C THR A 415 -5.33 -1.79 27.33
N GLN A 416 -5.32 -2.38 28.53
CA GLN A 416 -5.98 -1.81 29.70
C GLN A 416 -5.36 -0.47 30.15
N LEU A 417 -4.03 -0.36 30.15
CA LEU A 417 -3.35 0.91 30.45
C LEU A 417 -3.76 1.98 29.46
N LEU A 418 -3.66 1.70 28.15
CA LEU A 418 -3.89 2.71 27.12
C LEU A 418 -5.38 3.04 26.92
N LYS A 419 -6.30 2.12 27.27
CA LYS A 419 -7.73 2.43 27.39
C LYS A 419 -8.00 3.38 28.58
N LYS A 420 -7.29 3.21 29.71
CA LYS A 420 -7.48 4.03 30.92
C LYS A 420 -6.74 5.37 30.85
N SER A 421 -5.55 5.39 30.25
CA SER A 421 -4.64 6.52 30.17
C SER A 421 -4.07 6.62 28.75
N PRO A 422 -4.83 7.15 27.79
CA PRO A 422 -4.48 7.12 26.37
C PRO A 422 -3.18 7.86 26.00
N LYS A 423 -2.73 8.78 26.86
CA LYS A 423 -1.51 9.58 26.67
C LYS A 423 -0.28 9.01 27.39
N SER A 424 -0.38 7.80 27.95
CA SER A 424 0.74 7.16 28.62
C SER A 424 1.94 7.02 27.69
N THR A 425 3.11 7.36 28.23
CA THR A 425 4.40 7.27 27.56
C THR A 425 4.96 5.86 27.63
N PHE A 426 6.02 5.55 26.86
CA PHE A 426 6.71 4.26 27.00
C PHE A 426 7.26 4.06 28.42
N LYS A 427 7.73 5.11 29.08
CA LYS A 427 8.15 5.05 30.50
C LYS A 427 6.99 4.74 31.45
N ASP A 428 5.81 5.31 31.20
CA ASP A 428 4.62 4.99 32.00
C ASP A 428 4.20 3.54 31.79
N LEU A 429 4.32 3.04 30.56
CA LEU A 429 4.08 1.64 30.22
C LEU A 429 5.03 0.72 30.98
N ASP A 430 6.34 0.99 30.95
CA ASP A 430 7.35 0.21 31.67
C ASP A 430 7.07 0.16 33.18
N THR A 431 6.80 1.32 33.78
CA THR A 431 6.43 1.42 35.19
C THR A 431 5.16 0.63 35.50
N TYR A 432 4.16 0.71 34.62
CA TYR A 432 2.90 -0.02 34.78
C TYR A 432 3.10 -1.54 34.66
N MET A 433 3.88 -2.00 33.69
CA MET A 433 4.13 -3.42 33.47
C MET A 433 4.94 -4.03 34.61
N ALA A 434 5.99 -3.35 35.06
CA ALA A 434 6.79 -3.77 36.22
C ALA A 434 5.92 -3.94 37.48
N LYS A 435 4.89 -3.11 37.64
CA LYS A 435 3.96 -3.21 38.78
C LYS A 435 2.92 -4.32 38.63
N ASN A 436 2.35 -4.51 37.44
CA ASN A 436 1.15 -5.34 37.26
C ASN A 436 1.46 -6.75 36.74
N ILE A 437 2.54 -6.94 35.98
CA ILE A 437 2.81 -8.20 35.28
C ILE A 437 4.17 -8.82 35.58
N SER A 438 5.05 -8.18 36.35
CA SER A 438 6.41 -8.66 36.68
C SER A 438 6.50 -10.07 37.26
N LYS A 439 5.42 -10.58 37.85
CA LYS A 439 5.32 -11.97 38.31
C LYS A 439 5.21 -13.00 37.18
N TYR A 440 4.82 -12.56 35.99
CA TYR A 440 4.55 -13.39 34.82
C TYR A 440 5.48 -13.06 33.67
N GLN A 441 5.77 -11.78 33.45
CA GLN A 441 6.54 -11.27 32.31
C GLN A 441 7.18 -9.92 32.67
N GLN A 442 8.38 -9.67 32.17
CA GLN A 442 9.00 -8.36 32.19
C GLN A 442 8.97 -7.79 30.78
N ILE A 443 9.01 -6.46 30.66
CA ILE A 443 9.18 -5.84 29.35
C ILE A 443 10.54 -5.19 29.28
N GLN A 444 11.07 -5.11 28.07
CA GLN A 444 12.29 -4.40 27.75
C GLN A 444 11.99 -3.34 26.71
N LEU A 445 12.45 -2.13 26.98
CA LEU A 445 12.36 -1.01 26.04
C LEU A 445 13.74 -0.76 25.43
N THR A 446 13.83 -0.92 24.11
CA THR A 446 15.01 -0.56 23.32
C THR A 446 14.61 0.42 22.21
N GLY A 447 15.57 1.08 21.57
CA GLY A 447 15.26 2.04 20.52
C GLY A 447 16.45 2.88 20.12
N SER A 448 16.30 3.61 19.02
CA SER A 448 17.37 4.39 18.41
C SER A 448 17.73 5.68 19.18
N ASP A 449 16.79 6.25 19.94
CA ASP A 449 17.02 7.39 20.84
C ASP A 449 16.24 7.18 22.16
N PRO A 450 16.91 7.10 23.32
CA PRO A 450 16.25 7.01 24.63
C PRO A 450 15.26 8.15 24.93
N LYS A 451 15.38 9.31 24.27
CA LYS A 451 14.41 10.39 24.41
C LYS A 451 13.02 10.01 23.90
N SER A 452 12.93 9.11 22.92
CA SER A 452 11.65 8.62 22.39
C SER A 452 10.82 7.91 23.45
N PHE A 453 11.42 7.39 24.53
CA PHE A 453 10.68 6.72 25.61
C PHE A 453 9.79 7.66 26.44
N SER A 454 10.05 8.97 26.39
CA SER A 454 9.20 9.97 27.04
C SER A 454 8.01 10.38 26.16
N GLN A 455 7.87 9.86 24.94
CA GLN A 455 6.74 10.13 24.05
C GLN A 455 5.57 9.17 24.33
N PRO A 456 4.32 9.55 23.98
CA PRO A 456 3.17 8.66 24.05
C PRO A 456 3.39 7.38 23.24
N VAL A 457 2.90 6.25 23.77
CA VAL A 457 2.98 4.95 23.06
C VAL A 457 2.20 4.98 21.75
N ILE A 458 1.01 5.58 21.76
CA ILE A 458 0.13 5.74 20.60
C ILE A 458 -0.10 7.23 20.35
N ILE A 459 0.24 7.73 19.16
CA ILE A 459 -0.09 9.11 18.76
C ILE A 459 -1.54 9.22 18.26
N ASP A 460 -2.12 10.40 18.38
CA ASP A 460 -3.40 10.72 17.71
C ASP A 460 -3.12 10.99 16.21
N PRO A 461 -3.86 10.36 15.27
CA PRO A 461 -3.69 10.54 13.82
C PRO A 461 -3.97 11.95 13.31
#